data_AF-A0A943IJR6-F1
#
_entry.id   AF-A0A943IJR6-F1
#
_cell.length_a   1.000
_cell.length_b   1.000
_cell.length_c   1.000
_cell.angle_alpha   90.00
_cell.angle_beta   90.00
_cell.angle_gamma   90.00
#
_symmetry.space_group_name_H-M   'P 1'
#
loop_
_entity.id
_entity.type
_entity.pdbx_description
1 polymer ?
#
loop_
_entity_poly.entity_id
_entity_poly.type
_entity_poly.pdbx_seq_one_letter_code
_entity_poly.pdbx_strand_id
1 'polypeptide(L)'
;MFLFNRKSPEEKEAARLEKLRRTEGDRAFGGAIMTPVSSLSLADICMVRLVPEAQALQINCGRKSVSIPYAALRGMTTSSEAQIARNESPITASEMAALLSGDAGQFVGDLDKNAEARARWFIAIDYADEAGAPQRLVFIAYSMRGPYIARSKLYAATQFEETLNDIMQRFSAAGQSS
;
A
#
# COMPACT_ATOMS: atom_id res chain seq x y z
N MET A 1 2.63 -33.50 -38.68
CA MET A 1 2.10 -32.17 -39.02
C MET A 1 1.83 -31.45 -37.70
N PHE A 2 2.77 -30.62 -37.23
CA PHE A 2 2.59 -29.89 -35.96
C PHE A 2 1.78 -28.63 -36.25
N LEU A 3 0.46 -28.70 -36.01
CA LEU A 3 -0.40 -27.52 -36.00
C LEU A 3 -0.07 -26.74 -34.72
N PHE A 4 0.81 -25.75 -34.84
CA PHE A 4 0.95 -24.73 -33.81
C PHE A 4 -0.40 -24.01 -33.68
N ASN A 5 -1.17 -24.34 -32.64
CA ASN A 5 -2.35 -23.59 -32.23
C ASN A 5 -1.89 -22.19 -31.79
N ARG A 6 -1.66 -21.30 -32.76
CA ARG A 6 -1.39 -19.88 -32.51
C ARG A 6 -2.69 -19.27 -32.04
N LYS A 7 -2.74 -18.94 -30.75
CA LYS A 7 -3.82 -18.14 -30.17
C LYS A 7 -4.13 -16.92 -31.04
N SER A 8 -5.40 -16.61 -31.23
CA SER A 8 -5.83 -15.39 -31.92
C SER A 8 -5.32 -14.15 -31.17
N PRO A 9 -5.22 -12.97 -31.81
CA PRO A 9 -4.88 -11.73 -31.12
C PRO A 9 -5.78 -11.45 -29.90
N GLU A 10 -7.08 -11.72 -30.03
CA GLU A 10 -8.06 -11.57 -28.94
C GLU A 10 -7.79 -12.56 -27.80
N GLU A 11 -7.51 -13.82 -28.10
CA GLU A 11 -7.16 -14.83 -27.09
C GLU A 11 -5.83 -14.53 -26.38
N LYS A 12 -4.88 -13.90 -27.08
CA LYS A 12 -3.62 -13.43 -26.50
C LYS A 12 -3.86 -12.25 -25.56
N GLU A 13 -4.71 -11.31 -25.95
CA GLU A 13 -5.03 -10.16 -25.12
C GLU A 13 -5.86 -10.56 -23.90
N ALA A 14 -6.86 -11.43 -24.06
CA ALA A 14 -7.61 -11.98 -22.94
C ALA A 14 -6.71 -12.73 -21.95
N ALA A 15 -5.77 -13.54 -22.45
CA ALA A 15 -4.80 -14.23 -21.60
C ALA A 15 -3.82 -13.27 -20.90
N ARG A 16 -3.46 -12.15 -21.55
CA ARG A 16 -2.64 -11.09 -20.96
C ARG A 16 -3.39 -10.41 -19.81
N LEU A 17 -4.65 -10.01 -20.03
CA LEU A 17 -5.50 -9.39 -19.02
C LEU A 17 -5.74 -10.31 -17.82
N GLU A 18 -5.97 -11.60 -18.08
CA GLU A 18 -6.14 -12.58 -17.01
C GLU A 18 -4.86 -12.76 -16.18
N LYS A 19 -3.69 -12.82 -16.84
CA LYS A 19 -2.40 -12.88 -16.14
C LYS A 19 -2.16 -11.63 -15.30
N LEU A 20 -2.52 -10.44 -15.80
CA LEU A 20 -2.43 -9.19 -15.06
C LEU A 20 -3.31 -9.23 -13.80
N ARG A 21 -4.59 -9.58 -13.96
CA ARG A 21 -5.54 -9.72 -12.82
C ARG A 21 -5.01 -10.67 -11.76
N ARG A 22 -4.54 -11.86 -12.15
CA ARG A 22 -3.96 -12.80 -11.19
C ARG A 22 -2.76 -12.20 -10.45
N THR A 23 -1.86 -11.57 -11.20
CA THR A 23 -0.64 -10.94 -10.63
C THR A 23 -1.00 -9.82 -9.65
N GLU A 24 -2.03 -9.03 -9.95
CA GLU A 24 -2.57 -8.00 -9.07
C GLU A 24 -3.20 -8.60 -7.81
N GLY A 25 -4.06 -9.62 -7.94
CA GLY A 25 -4.74 -10.27 -6.83
C GLY A 25 -3.82 -10.97 -5.82
N ASP A 26 -2.61 -11.33 -6.26
CA ASP A 26 -1.55 -11.90 -5.42
C ASP A 26 -0.82 -10.82 -4.58
N ARG A 27 -1.05 -9.52 -4.80
CA ARG A 27 -0.35 -8.45 -4.09
C ARG A 27 -1.03 -8.11 -2.78
N ALA A 28 -0.29 -8.30 -1.70
CA ALA A 28 -0.69 -7.87 -0.38
C ALA A 28 0.52 -7.54 0.50
N PHE A 29 0.31 -6.70 1.50
CA PHE A 29 1.26 -6.48 2.59
C PHE A 29 0.53 -6.41 3.94
N GLY A 30 1.26 -6.74 5.02
CA GLY A 30 0.78 -6.58 6.39
C GLY A 30 1.21 -5.24 6.98
N GLY A 31 0.35 -4.62 7.77
CA GLY A 31 0.65 -3.37 8.46
C GLY A 31 -0.18 -3.19 9.72
N ALA A 32 0.39 -2.52 10.74
CA ALA A 32 -0.37 -2.01 11.87
C ALA A 32 -0.77 -0.55 11.58
N ILE A 33 -2.06 -0.24 11.65
CA ILE A 33 -2.56 1.09 11.27
C ILE A 33 -2.14 2.16 12.30
N MET A 34 -1.68 3.30 11.79
CA MET A 34 -1.20 4.44 12.58
C MET A 34 -2.14 5.65 12.52
N THR A 35 -2.96 5.74 11.47
CA THR A 35 -4.01 6.75 11.32
C THR A 35 -5.37 6.06 11.37
N PRO A 36 -6.16 6.23 12.45
CA PRO A 36 -7.51 5.70 12.51
C PRO A 36 -8.34 6.19 11.31
N VAL A 37 -9.12 5.30 10.70
CA VAL A 37 -9.99 5.64 9.56
C VAL A 37 -11.25 4.80 9.61
N SER A 38 -12.41 5.44 9.48
CA SER A 38 -13.71 4.75 9.51
C SER A 38 -13.80 3.84 10.76
N SER A 39 -13.98 2.54 10.59
CA SER A 39 -14.05 1.54 11.67
C SER A 39 -12.68 1.05 12.16
N LEU A 40 -11.59 1.37 11.45
CA LEU A 40 -10.24 0.89 11.77
C LEU A 40 -9.66 1.69 12.92
N SER A 41 -9.28 0.97 13.97
CA SER A 41 -8.74 1.55 15.20
C SER A 41 -7.22 1.53 15.16
N LEU A 42 -6.59 2.50 15.81
CA LEU A 42 -5.14 2.54 15.96
C LEU A 42 -4.56 1.18 16.39
N ALA A 43 -3.42 0.81 15.80
CA ALA A 43 -2.70 -0.44 16.03
C ALA A 43 -3.45 -1.73 15.65
N ASP A 44 -4.64 -1.64 15.04
CA ASP A 44 -5.25 -2.79 14.38
C ASP A 44 -4.25 -3.37 13.36
N ILE A 45 -3.98 -4.68 13.47
CA ILE A 45 -3.14 -5.41 12.52
C ILE A 45 -3.99 -5.75 11.30
N CYS A 46 -3.56 -5.25 10.15
CA CYS A 46 -4.31 -5.30 8.92
C CYS A 46 -3.53 -6.00 7.81
N MET A 47 -4.24 -6.71 6.94
CA MET A 47 -3.76 -7.11 5.63
C MET A 47 -4.34 -6.16 4.58
N VAL A 48 -3.45 -5.51 3.83
CA VAL A 48 -3.80 -4.65 2.70
C VAL A 48 -3.59 -5.44 1.42
N ARG A 49 -4.61 -5.52 0.55
CA ARG A 49 -4.56 -6.32 -0.67
C ARG A 49 -5.23 -5.61 -1.85
N LEU A 50 -4.77 -5.93 -3.05
CA LEU A 50 -5.43 -5.55 -4.30
C LEU A 50 -6.52 -6.58 -4.62
N VAL A 51 -7.70 -6.11 -5.06
CA VAL A 51 -8.84 -6.94 -5.45
C VAL A 51 -9.28 -6.52 -6.86
N PRO A 52 -8.70 -7.14 -7.90
CA PRO A 52 -8.90 -6.76 -9.30
C PRO A 52 -10.36 -6.83 -9.75
N GLU A 53 -11.09 -7.85 -9.29
CA GLU A 53 -12.49 -8.08 -9.64
C GLU A 53 -13.40 -6.97 -9.12
N ALA A 54 -13.07 -6.44 -7.93
CA ALA A 54 -13.76 -5.30 -7.33
C ALA A 54 -13.17 -3.95 -7.73
N GLN A 55 -12.06 -3.94 -8.49
CA GLN A 55 -11.25 -2.76 -8.81
C GLN A 55 -10.98 -1.88 -7.58
N ALA A 56 -10.59 -2.52 -6.47
CA ALA A 56 -10.43 -1.85 -5.19
C ALA A 56 -9.26 -2.41 -4.38
N LEU A 57 -8.66 -1.54 -3.58
CA LEU A 57 -7.77 -1.91 -2.50
C LEU A 57 -8.63 -2.22 -1.27
N GLN A 58 -8.35 -3.34 -0.60
CA GLN A 58 -9.03 -3.73 0.64
C GLN A 58 -8.06 -3.76 1.81
N ILE A 59 -8.48 -3.19 2.93
CA ILE A 59 -7.77 -3.18 4.20
C ILE A 59 -8.60 -4.01 5.17
N ASN A 60 -8.10 -5.18 5.54
CA ASN A 60 -8.81 -6.13 6.39
C ASN A 60 -8.10 -6.25 7.74
N CYS A 61 -8.77 -5.88 8.83
CA CYS A 61 -8.25 -5.94 10.19
C CYS A 61 -9.21 -6.78 11.06
N GLY A 62 -8.93 -8.08 11.17
CA GLY A 62 -9.82 -9.04 11.83
C GLY A 62 -11.19 -9.10 11.12
N ARG A 63 -12.25 -8.66 11.80
CA ARG A 63 -13.62 -8.62 11.25
C ARG A 63 -13.96 -7.29 10.56
N LYS A 64 -13.08 -6.29 10.67
CA LYS A 64 -13.28 -4.96 10.07
C LYS A 64 -12.67 -4.95 8.68
N SER A 65 -13.32 -4.27 7.74
CA SER A 65 -12.82 -4.09 6.39
C SER A 65 -13.14 -2.69 5.89
N VAL A 66 -12.18 -2.09 5.19
CA VAL A 66 -12.35 -0.85 4.44
C VAL A 66 -11.94 -1.11 3.00
N SER A 67 -12.72 -0.61 2.06
CA SER A 67 -12.42 -0.72 0.64
C SER A 67 -12.22 0.68 0.04
N ILE A 68 -11.14 0.85 -0.71
CA ILE A 68 -10.79 2.08 -1.41
C ILE A 68 -10.80 1.75 -2.91
N PRO A 69 -11.69 2.36 -3.72
CA PRO A 69 -11.72 2.14 -5.16
C PRO A 69 -10.38 2.53 -5.80
N TYR A 70 -9.94 1.82 -6.84
CA TYR A 70 -8.70 2.16 -7.54
C TYR A 70 -8.70 3.58 -8.12
N ALA A 71 -9.86 4.05 -8.60
CA ALA A 71 -10.02 5.41 -9.10
C ALA A 71 -9.81 6.50 -8.02
N ALA A 72 -9.95 6.14 -6.74
CA ALA A 72 -9.75 7.05 -5.61
C ALA A 72 -8.29 7.11 -5.17
N LEU A 73 -7.46 6.12 -5.52
CA LEU A 73 -6.05 6.09 -5.15
C LEU A 73 -5.26 7.23 -5.79
N ARG A 74 -4.29 7.75 -5.04
CA ARG A 74 -3.42 8.88 -5.44
C ARG A 74 -1.94 8.54 -5.32
N GLY A 75 -1.57 7.61 -4.45
CA GLY A 75 -0.19 7.24 -4.27
C GLY A 75 0.02 6.19 -3.20
N MET A 76 1.23 5.63 -3.20
CA MET A 76 1.77 4.90 -2.07
C MET A 76 3.21 5.33 -1.87
N THR A 77 3.60 5.51 -0.62
CA THR A 77 4.98 5.77 -0.22
C THR A 77 5.40 4.72 0.79
N THR A 78 6.63 4.24 0.71
CA THR A 78 7.21 3.45 1.79
C THR A 78 8.56 4.01 2.17
N SER A 79 8.79 4.22 3.46
CA SER A 79 10.02 4.84 3.94
C SER A 79 10.45 4.26 5.27
N SER A 80 11.75 4.24 5.50
CA SER A 80 12.30 3.84 6.78
C SER A 80 12.17 4.97 7.81
N GLU A 81 12.20 4.62 9.09
CA GLU A 81 12.19 5.61 10.18
C GLU A 81 13.33 6.64 10.05
N ALA A 82 14.51 6.19 9.61
CA ALA A 82 15.68 7.06 9.45
C ALA A 82 15.46 8.07 8.31
N GLN A 83 14.88 7.63 7.19
CA GLN A 83 14.52 8.53 6.08
C GLN A 83 13.50 9.58 6.53
N ILE A 84 12.49 9.16 7.30
CA ILE A 84 11.46 10.06 7.83
C ILE A 84 12.10 11.07 8.80
N ALA A 85 12.89 10.60 9.76
CA ALA A 85 13.53 11.45 10.76
C ALA A 85 14.52 12.46 10.13
N ARG A 86 15.10 12.13 8.97
CA ARG A 86 16.00 13.02 8.19
C ARG A 86 15.26 13.91 7.19
N ASN A 87 13.92 13.84 7.10
CA ASN A 87 13.09 14.51 6.09
C ASN A 87 13.45 14.16 4.64
N GLU A 88 13.89 12.92 4.41
CA GLU A 88 14.20 12.35 3.09
C GLU A 88 13.02 11.54 2.52
N SER A 89 11.83 11.66 3.12
CA SER A 89 10.61 10.92 2.78
C SER A 89 9.42 11.87 2.55
N PRO A 90 8.50 11.51 1.63
CA PRO A 90 7.17 12.13 1.55
C PRO A 90 6.30 11.95 2.80
N ILE A 91 6.61 10.97 3.64
CA ILE A 91 6.08 10.87 5.01
C ILE A 91 6.97 11.78 5.87
N THR A 92 6.41 12.90 6.30
CA THR A 92 7.23 13.96 6.92
C THR A 92 7.53 13.66 8.39
N ALA A 93 8.63 14.22 8.91
CA ALA A 93 8.95 14.11 10.33
C ALA A 93 7.87 14.75 11.21
N SER A 94 7.23 15.85 10.75
CA SER A 94 6.15 16.50 11.49
C SER A 94 4.86 15.67 11.51
N GLU A 95 4.51 15.04 10.39
CA GLU A 95 3.40 14.09 10.31
C GLU A 95 3.61 12.94 11.30
N MET A 96 4.79 12.32 11.28
CA MET A 96 5.07 11.25 12.23
C MET A 96 5.15 11.74 13.67
N ALA A 97 5.72 12.91 13.94
CA ALA A 97 5.72 13.48 15.29
C ALA A 97 4.31 13.72 15.81
N ALA A 98 3.39 14.20 14.96
CA ALA A 98 1.98 14.37 15.33
C ALA A 98 1.33 13.02 15.68
N LEU A 99 1.54 11.99 14.85
CA LEU A 99 1.03 10.64 15.11
C LEU A 99 1.59 10.06 16.42
N LEU A 100 2.90 10.19 16.63
CA LEU A 100 3.60 9.67 17.80
C LEU A 100 3.33 10.46 19.08
N SER A 101 2.96 11.74 18.99
CA SER A 101 2.54 12.53 20.15
C SER A 101 1.16 12.11 20.69
N GLY A 102 0.36 11.41 19.89
CA GLY A 102 -0.90 10.80 20.29
C GLY A 102 -0.74 9.34 20.75
N ASP A 103 -1.85 8.62 20.76
CA ASP A 103 -1.89 7.21 21.22
C ASP A 103 -0.96 6.28 20.43
N ALA A 104 -0.61 6.64 19.19
CA ALA A 104 0.29 5.85 18.35
C ALA A 104 1.71 5.78 18.93
N GLY A 105 2.12 6.79 19.70
CA GLY A 105 3.42 6.83 20.39
C GLY A 105 3.63 5.66 21.34
N GLN A 106 2.56 5.12 21.93
CA GLN A 106 2.66 3.98 22.86
C GLN A 106 3.10 2.68 22.18
N PHE A 107 2.87 2.56 20.87
CA PHE A 107 3.16 1.35 20.10
C PHE A 107 4.51 1.42 19.37
N VAL A 108 4.96 2.63 19.08
CA VAL A 108 6.15 2.88 18.25
C VAL A 108 7.28 3.42 19.11
N GLY A 109 7.03 4.39 19.99
CA GLY A 109 8.10 5.18 20.60
C GLY A 109 8.81 6.07 19.59
N ASP A 110 9.90 6.71 20.02
CA ASP A 110 10.62 7.71 19.23
C ASP A 110 11.25 7.13 17.96
N LEU A 111 11.36 7.94 16.91
CA LEU A 111 12.07 7.57 15.67
C LEU A 111 13.58 7.63 15.87
N ASP A 112 14.31 6.62 15.41
CA ASP A 112 15.77 6.62 15.44
C ASP A 112 16.36 7.08 14.10
N LYS A 113 16.87 8.32 14.07
CA LYS A 113 17.55 8.91 12.91
C LYS A 113 18.87 8.22 12.52
N ASN A 114 19.42 7.39 13.40
CA ASN A 114 20.68 6.68 13.21
C ASN A 114 20.47 5.18 12.94
N ALA A 115 19.22 4.72 12.78
CA ALA A 115 18.91 3.32 12.49
C ALA A 115 19.32 2.91 11.07
N GLU A 116 20.61 2.70 10.83
CA GLU A 116 21.16 2.36 9.50
C GLU A 116 21.23 0.85 9.24
N ALA A 117 21.32 0.04 10.30
CA ALA A 117 21.44 -1.42 10.18
C ALA A 117 20.07 -2.14 10.17
N ARG A 118 19.10 -1.62 10.93
CA ARG A 118 17.79 -2.25 11.17
C ARG A 118 16.75 -1.17 11.48
N ALA A 119 16.10 -0.66 10.44
CA ALA A 119 15.07 0.36 10.57
C ALA A 119 13.66 -0.26 10.57
N ARG A 120 12.74 0.38 11.30
CA ARG A 120 11.30 0.21 11.07
C ARG A 120 10.91 0.84 9.74
N TRP A 121 9.92 0.24 9.10
CA TRP A 121 9.40 0.71 7.82
C TRP A 121 7.95 1.14 7.96
N PHE A 122 7.62 2.26 7.34
CA PHE A 122 6.28 2.84 7.30
C PHE A 122 5.77 2.87 5.87
N ILE A 123 4.48 2.64 5.72
CA ILE A 123 3.78 2.63 4.43
C ILE A 123 2.66 3.67 4.52
N ALA A 124 2.63 4.62 3.60
CA ALA A 124 1.54 5.55 3.43
C ALA A 124 0.74 5.22 2.17
N ILE A 125 -0.58 5.24 2.24
CA ILE A 125 -1.49 5.17 1.09
C ILE A 125 -2.25 6.49 1.01
N ASP A 126 -2.14 7.15 -0.12
CA ASP A 126 -2.83 8.39 -0.44
C ASP A 126 -4.05 8.09 -1.30
N TYR A 127 -5.20 8.65 -0.94
CA TYR A 127 -6.45 8.46 -1.66
C TYR A 127 -7.37 9.68 -1.49
N ALA A 128 -8.39 9.78 -2.33
CA ALA A 128 -9.49 10.73 -2.15
C ALA A 128 -10.68 10.01 -1.50
N ASP A 129 -11.30 10.62 -0.49
CA ASP A 129 -12.57 10.11 0.04
C ASP A 129 -13.74 10.35 -0.92
N GLU A 130 -14.95 9.96 -0.50
CA GLU A 130 -16.17 10.12 -1.30
C GLU A 130 -16.48 11.59 -1.66
N ALA A 131 -16.05 12.54 -0.82
CA ALA A 131 -16.19 13.98 -1.09
C ALA A 131 -15.04 14.53 -1.97
N GLY A 132 -14.08 13.68 -2.35
CA GLY A 132 -12.89 14.05 -3.11
C GLY A 132 -11.78 14.67 -2.26
N ALA A 133 -11.92 14.71 -0.93
CA ALA A 133 -10.91 15.30 -0.06
C ALA A 133 -9.71 14.34 0.07
N PRO A 134 -8.47 14.88 0.09
CA PRO A 134 -7.28 14.05 0.20
C PRO A 134 -7.19 13.43 1.60
N GLN A 135 -6.97 12.13 1.62
CA GLN A 135 -6.80 11.30 2.81
C GLN A 135 -5.47 10.54 2.72
N ARG A 136 -4.84 10.31 3.87
CA ARG A 136 -3.61 9.54 3.98
C ARG A 136 -3.71 8.50 5.09
N LEU A 137 -3.47 7.24 4.74
CA LEU A 137 -3.36 6.14 5.69
C LEU A 137 -1.92 5.76 5.93
N VAL A 138 -1.47 5.80 7.18
CA VAL A 138 -0.12 5.40 7.56
C VAL A 138 -0.17 4.07 8.28
N PHE A 139 0.75 3.18 7.95
CA PHE A 139 0.94 1.88 8.59
C PHE A 139 2.39 1.73 9.00
N ILE A 140 2.63 1.05 10.11
CA ILE A 140 3.93 0.38 10.34
C ILE A 140 3.90 -0.93 9.56
N ALA A 141 4.88 -1.17 8.70
CA ALA A 141 5.01 -2.42 7.99
C ALA A 141 5.13 -3.58 8.98
N TYR A 142 4.39 -4.66 8.73
CA TYR A 142 4.30 -5.80 9.62
C TYR A 142 4.72 -7.08 8.89
N SER A 143 5.45 -7.93 9.60
CA SER A 143 5.80 -9.29 9.17
C SER A 143 5.01 -10.31 9.97
N MET A 144 5.11 -11.60 9.64
CA MET A 144 4.45 -12.65 10.45
C MET A 144 4.94 -12.71 11.90
N ARG A 145 6.06 -12.05 12.25
CA ARG A 145 6.66 -12.09 13.59
C ARG A 145 6.52 -10.80 14.39
N GLY A 146 5.82 -9.80 13.85
CA GLY A 146 5.76 -8.46 14.46
C GLY A 146 6.10 -7.34 13.48
N PRO A 147 6.30 -6.11 13.98
CA PRO A 147 6.78 -4.98 13.19
C PRO A 147 8.01 -5.35 12.36
N TYR A 148 8.00 -4.99 11.09
CA TYR A 148 9.08 -5.31 10.17
C TYR A 148 10.26 -4.36 10.40
N ILE A 149 11.38 -4.93 10.86
CA ILE A 149 12.61 -4.22 11.20
C ILE A 149 13.77 -4.82 10.42
N ALA A 150 14.22 -4.12 9.38
CA ALA A 150 15.27 -4.58 8.48
C ALA A 150 15.99 -3.42 7.79
N ARG A 151 17.13 -3.72 7.17
CA ARG A 151 17.91 -2.75 6.37
C ARG A 151 17.20 -2.34 5.08
N SER A 152 16.41 -3.23 4.50
CA SER A 152 15.75 -3.04 3.22
C SER A 152 14.23 -3.02 3.37
N LYS A 153 13.57 -2.32 2.43
CA LYS A 153 12.11 -2.25 2.31
C LYS A 153 11.51 -3.66 2.29
N LEU A 154 10.35 -3.81 2.91
CA LEU A 154 9.59 -5.06 2.87
C LEU A 154 9.29 -5.42 1.40
N TYR A 155 9.79 -6.57 0.95
CA TYR A 155 9.66 -6.99 -0.45
C TYR A 155 8.21 -7.00 -0.95
N ALA A 156 7.28 -7.49 -0.11
CA ALA A 156 5.85 -7.50 -0.42
C ALA A 156 5.29 -6.08 -0.64
N ALA A 157 5.74 -5.09 0.15
CA ALA A 157 5.34 -3.69 -0.04
C ALA A 157 5.92 -3.09 -1.32
N THR A 158 7.15 -3.47 -1.72
CA THR A 158 7.74 -3.05 -3.00
C THR A 158 6.92 -3.56 -4.18
N GLN A 159 6.63 -4.86 -4.22
CA GLN A 159 5.82 -5.43 -5.31
C GLN A 159 4.40 -4.86 -5.35
N PHE A 160 3.84 -4.58 -4.18
CA PHE A 160 2.53 -3.93 -4.08
C PHE A 160 2.57 -2.53 -4.67
N GLU A 161 3.52 -1.69 -4.27
CA GLU A 161 3.67 -0.31 -4.76
C GLU A 161 3.89 -0.27 -6.28
N GLU A 162 4.74 -1.14 -6.84
CA GLU A 162 4.95 -1.27 -8.28
C GLU A 162 3.63 -1.56 -9.02
N THR A 163 2.84 -2.50 -8.49
CA THR A 163 1.56 -2.88 -9.08
C THR A 163 0.52 -1.78 -8.93
N LEU A 164 0.48 -1.09 -7.79
CA LEU A 164 -0.40 0.04 -7.53
C LEU A 164 -0.13 1.18 -8.52
N ASN A 165 1.14 1.50 -8.75
CA ASN A 165 1.56 2.53 -9.69
C ASN A 165 1.12 2.21 -11.13
N ASP A 166 1.27 0.96 -11.55
CA ASP A 166 0.77 0.50 -12.85
C ASP A 166 -0.76 0.61 -12.97
N ILE A 167 -1.51 0.25 -11.92
CA ILE A 167 -2.97 0.45 -11.87
C ILE A 167 -3.31 1.93 -12.02
N MET A 168 -2.69 2.81 -11.23
CA MET A 168 -2.97 4.26 -11.27
C MET A 168 -2.64 4.89 -12.63
N GLN A 169 -1.56 4.44 -13.29
CA GLN A 169 -1.24 4.89 -14.64
C GLN A 169 -2.32 4.48 -15.65
N ARG A 170 -2.84 3.25 -15.56
CA ARG A 170 -3.93 2.77 -16.43
C ARG A 170 -5.22 3.58 -16.25
N PHE A 171 -5.60 3.87 -15.00
CA PHE A 171 -6.78 4.69 -14.71
C PHE A 171 -6.61 6.15 -15.16
N SER A 172 -5.42 6.71 -15.01
CA SER A 172 -5.12 8.06 -15.49
C SER A 172 -5.21 8.16 -17.02
N ALA A 173 -4.71 7.14 -17.73
CA ALA A 173 -4.82 7.08 -19.19
C ALA A 173 -6.28 6.91 -19.66
N ALA A 174 -7.07 6.08 -18.97
CA ALA A 174 -8.48 5.88 -19.30
C ALA A 174 -9.36 7.12 -19.04
N GLY A 175 -9.00 7.96 -18.06
CA GLY A 175 -9.70 9.22 -17.80
C GLY A 175 -9.43 10.32 -18.84
N GLN A 176 -8.32 10.23 -19.59
CA GLN A 176 -7.96 11.20 -20.63
C GLN A 176 -8.63 10.91 -21.99
N SER A 177 -9.30 9.77 -22.14
CA SER A 177 -10.02 9.38 -23.36
C SER A 177 -11.49 9.83 -23.39
N SER A 178 -11.83 10.90 -22.66
CA SER A 178 -13.19 11.47 -22.58
C SER A 178 -13.30 12.80 -23.33
#